data_AF-A0A1V0HTA8-F1
#
_entry.id   AF-A0A1V0HTA8-F1
#
_cell.length_a   1.000
_cell.length_b   1.000
_cell.length_c   1.000
_cell.angle_alpha   90.00
_cell.angle_beta   90.00
_cell.angle_gamma   90.00
#
_symmetry.space_group_name_H-M   'P 1'
#
loop_
_entity.id
_entity.type
_entity.pdbx_description
1 polymer ?
#
loop_
_entity_poly.entity_id
_entity_poly.type
_entity_poly.pdbx_seq_one_letter_code
_entity_poly.pdbx_strand_id
1 'polypeptide(L)'
;MDRRTFLTAAPLASVPALAAGAAPADPLVGLLEEWRRARKAIHAAEDARLEHEFEAAEAKEDHFRTRIMAARPVSMAGAAAQLDFAIEDELVGGEYFGADRVMFRNLRDFMASAAA
;
A
#
# COMPACT_ATOMS: atom_id res chain seq x y z
N MET A 1 -28.46 -28.43 -32.50
CA MET A 1 -28.89 -27.44 -31.48
C MET A 1 -27.63 -26.75 -30.99
N ASP A 2 -27.51 -25.46 -31.29
CA ASP A 2 -26.27 -24.67 -31.23
C ASP A 2 -26.13 -23.98 -29.85
N ARG A 3 -24.92 -23.98 -29.28
CA ARG A 3 -24.65 -23.58 -27.87
C ARG A 3 -24.69 -22.06 -27.63
N ARG A 4 -25.25 -21.28 -28.55
CA ARG A 4 -25.12 -19.81 -28.60
C ARG A 4 -26.36 -19.02 -28.21
N THR A 5 -27.46 -19.67 -27.81
CA THR A 5 -28.73 -18.96 -27.54
C THR A 5 -28.99 -18.70 -26.04
N PHE A 6 -28.01 -18.91 -25.16
CA PHE A 6 -28.22 -18.71 -23.71
C PHE A 6 -27.81 -17.32 -23.19
N LEU A 7 -27.41 -16.39 -24.06
CA LEU A 7 -26.91 -15.06 -23.66
C LEU A 7 -27.84 -13.88 -24.00
N THR A 8 -29.08 -14.13 -24.39
CA THR A 8 -29.99 -13.07 -24.85
C THR A 8 -31.35 -13.10 -24.16
N ALA A 9 -31.36 -13.08 -22.82
CA ALA A 9 -32.51 -12.62 -22.05
C ALA A 9 -32.16 -12.42 -20.57
N ALA A 10 -31.43 -11.34 -20.25
CA ALA A 10 -31.50 -10.76 -18.91
C ALA A 10 -31.64 -9.24 -19.07
N PRO A 11 -32.77 -8.64 -18.68
CA PRO A 11 -32.93 -7.21 -18.73
C PRO A 11 -31.93 -6.60 -17.75
N LEU A 12 -31.07 -5.72 -18.27
CA LEU A 12 -30.23 -4.83 -17.48
C LEU A 12 -31.16 -3.88 -16.71
N ALA A 13 -31.65 -4.36 -15.57
CA ALA A 13 -32.32 -3.54 -14.59
C ALA A 13 -31.31 -2.50 -14.14
N SER A 14 -31.59 -1.26 -14.52
CA SER A 14 -30.95 -0.03 -14.08
C SER A 14 -30.80 -0.03 -12.56
N VAL A 15 -29.60 -0.37 -12.09
CA VAL A 15 -29.19 -0.09 -10.71
C VAL A 15 -29.06 1.42 -10.61
N PRO A 16 -29.78 2.09 -9.68
CA PRO A 16 -29.58 3.50 -9.48
C PRO A 16 -28.11 3.70 -9.09
N ALA A 17 -27.42 4.56 -9.85
CA ALA A 17 -26.11 5.06 -9.47
C ALA A 17 -26.29 5.80 -8.14
N LEU A 18 -26.18 5.07 -7.03
CA LEU A 18 -25.80 5.66 -5.77
C LEU A 18 -24.52 6.41 -6.09
N ALA A 19 -24.56 7.72 -5.93
CA ALA A 19 -23.39 8.56 -5.85
C ALA A 19 -22.43 7.86 -4.88
N ALA A 20 -21.43 7.18 -5.45
CA ALA A 20 -20.30 6.66 -4.71
C ALA A 20 -19.57 7.91 -4.23
N GLY A 21 -20.01 8.44 -3.09
CA GLY A 21 -19.16 9.29 -2.28
C GLY A 21 -17.89 8.47 -2.10
N ALA A 22 -16.82 8.88 -2.77
CA ALA A 22 -15.55 8.18 -2.74
C ALA A 22 -15.20 8.01 -1.27
N ALA A 23 -15.28 6.78 -0.76
CA ALA A 23 -14.74 6.47 0.54
C ALA A 23 -13.30 6.98 0.53
N PRO A 24 -12.86 7.73 1.55
CA PRO A 24 -11.52 8.31 1.55
C PRO A 24 -10.51 7.18 1.29
N ALA A 25 -9.76 7.31 0.19
CA ALA A 25 -8.76 6.33 -0.18
C ALA A 25 -7.75 6.22 0.97
N ASP A 26 -7.39 4.99 1.33
CA ASP A 26 -6.46 4.76 2.43
C ASP A 26 -5.09 5.36 2.08
N PRO A 27 -4.55 6.26 2.92
CA PRO A 27 -3.31 6.96 2.61
C PRO A 27 -2.11 6.01 2.49
N LEU A 28 -2.16 4.83 3.12
CA LEU A 28 -1.05 3.87 3.08
C LEU A 28 -0.80 3.31 1.69
N VAL A 29 -1.83 3.17 0.86
CA VAL A 29 -1.68 2.65 -0.51
C VAL A 29 -0.83 3.60 -1.35
N GLY A 30 -1.14 4.90 -1.31
CA GLY A 30 -0.35 5.91 -2.03
C GLY A 30 1.05 6.08 -1.46
N LEU A 31 1.21 6.01 -0.13
CA LEU A 31 2.54 6.09 0.50
C LEU A 31 3.45 4.92 0.09
N LEU A 32 2.90 3.70 0.00
CA LEU A 32 3.65 2.53 -0.45
C LEU A 32 4.12 2.68 -1.90
N GLU A 33 3.26 3.19 -2.79
CA GLU A 33 3.63 3.45 -4.18
C GLU A 33 4.75 4.49 -4.34
N GLU A 34 4.72 5.54 -3.52
CA GLU A 34 5.77 6.56 -3.51
C GLU A 34 7.09 6.02 -2.92
N TRP A 35 7.02 5.22 -1.85
CA TRP A 35 8.19 4.54 -1.29
C TRP A 35 8.85 3.59 -2.30
N ARG A 36 8.07 2.74 -2.99
CA ARG A 36 8.58 1.85 -4.05
C ARG A 36 9.24 2.64 -5.18
N ARG A 37 8.69 3.80 -5.55
CA ARG A 37 9.31 4.70 -6.54
C ARG A 37 10.64 5.27 -6.06
N ALA A 38 10.72 5.71 -4.80
CA ALA A 38 11.96 6.20 -4.21
C ALA A 38 13.03 5.09 -4.16
N ARG A 39 12.68 3.90 -3.71
CA ARG A 39 13.60 2.74 -3.67
C ARG A 39 14.12 2.36 -5.05
N LYS A 40 13.27 2.39 -6.07
CA LYS A 40 13.71 2.18 -7.46
C LYS A 40 14.67 3.26 -7.94
N ALA A 41 14.47 4.51 -7.52
CA ALA A 41 15.36 5.62 -7.88
C ALA A 41 16.74 5.47 -7.21
N ILE A 42 16.82 4.95 -5.97
CA ILE A 42 18.08 4.61 -5.30
C ILE A 42 18.88 3.62 -6.15
N HIS A 43 18.26 2.49 -6.52
CA HIS A 43 18.94 1.48 -7.35
C HIS A 43 19.41 2.03 -8.69
N ALA A 44 18.59 2.86 -9.35
CA ALA A 44 18.98 3.48 -10.62
C ALA A 44 20.15 4.47 -10.46
N ALA A 45 20.17 5.27 -9.38
CA ALA A 45 21.25 6.21 -9.09
C ALA A 45 22.55 5.48 -8.71
N GLU A 46 22.44 4.38 -7.95
CA GLU A 46 23.54 3.50 -7.58
C GLU A 46 24.19 2.88 -8.84
N ASP A 47 23.39 2.29 -9.72
CA ASP A 47 23.84 1.71 -10.99
C ASP A 47 24.54 2.76 -11.88
N ALA A 48 24.02 3.99 -11.90
CA ALA A 48 24.56 5.10 -12.67
C ALA A 48 25.73 5.83 -12.00
N ARG A 49 26.06 5.50 -10.73
CA ARG A 49 27.06 6.19 -9.89
C ARG A 49 26.79 7.69 -9.75
N LEU A 50 25.52 8.06 -9.64
CA LEU A 50 25.06 9.45 -9.50
C LEU A 50 24.88 9.79 -8.02
N GLU A 51 25.98 10.13 -7.35
CA GLU A 51 26.04 10.32 -5.90
C GLU A 51 25.00 11.33 -5.36
N HIS A 52 24.80 12.45 -6.05
CA HIS A 52 23.80 13.44 -5.63
C HIS A 52 22.36 12.95 -5.80
N GLU A 53 22.07 12.17 -6.84
CA GLU A 53 20.73 11.61 -7.06
C GLU A 53 20.44 10.48 -6.08
N PHE A 54 21.48 9.73 -5.70
CA PHE A 54 21.43 8.69 -4.68
C PHE A 54 21.02 9.26 -3.33
N GLU A 55 21.72 10.28 -2.83
CA GLU A 55 21.38 10.95 -1.55
C GLU A 55 19.94 11.50 -1.55
N ALA A 56 19.52 12.13 -2.65
CA ALA A 56 18.17 12.66 -2.77
C ALA A 56 17.10 11.56 -2.81
N ALA A 57 17.42 10.39 -3.38
CA ALA A 57 16.52 9.24 -3.41
C ALA A 57 16.44 8.54 -2.04
N GLU A 58 17.56 8.40 -1.32
CA GLU A 58 17.59 7.90 0.07
C GLU A 58 16.76 8.77 1.01
N ALA A 59 16.93 10.09 0.95
CA ALA A 59 16.15 11.01 1.79
C ALA A 59 14.64 10.91 1.52
N LYS A 60 14.24 10.67 0.26
CA LYS A 60 12.84 10.43 -0.11
C LYS A 60 12.33 9.09 0.38
N GLU A 61 13.14 8.04 0.25
CA GLU A 61 12.79 6.71 0.74
C GLU A 61 12.57 6.74 2.26
N ASP A 62 13.49 7.33 3.02
CA ASP A 62 13.38 7.47 4.47
C ASP A 62 12.15 8.31 4.89
N HIS A 63 11.86 9.37 4.14
CA HIS A 63 10.66 10.17 4.34
C HIS A 63 9.39 9.32 4.24
N PHE A 64 9.25 8.50 3.20
CA PHE A 64 8.07 7.66 3.03
C PHE A 64 8.05 6.47 4.01
N ARG A 65 9.20 5.84 4.28
CA ARG A 65 9.37 4.80 5.30
C ARG A 65 8.81 5.26 6.64
N THR A 66 9.27 6.42 7.13
CA THR A 66 8.83 7.00 8.39
C THR A 66 7.31 7.23 8.42
N ARG A 67 6.73 7.71 7.31
CA ARG A 67 5.28 7.95 7.22
C ARG A 67 4.47 6.66 7.22
N ILE A 68 4.94 5.60 6.56
CA ILE A 68 4.28 4.28 6.56
C ILE A 68 4.33 3.66 7.96
N MET A 69 5.47 3.73 8.64
CA MET A 69 5.62 3.20 10.00
C MET A 69 4.72 3.90 11.02
N ALA A 70 4.52 5.22 10.87
CA ALA A 70 3.70 6.01 11.79
C ALA A 70 2.19 5.94 11.50
N ALA A 71 1.80 5.67 10.25
CA ALA A 71 0.39 5.70 9.84
C ALA A 71 -0.40 4.48 10.36
N ARG A 72 -1.67 4.71 10.66
CA ARG A 72 -2.63 3.67 11.03
C ARG A 72 -3.50 3.33 9.82
N PRO A 73 -3.68 2.04 9.49
CA PRO A 73 -4.64 1.63 8.47
C PRO A 73 -6.06 2.05 8.83
N VAL A 74 -6.80 2.50 7.83
CA VAL A 74 -8.24 2.82 7.97
C VAL A 74 -9.11 1.89 7.14
N SER A 75 -8.49 1.02 6.33
CA SER A 75 -9.12 0.02 5.48
C SER A 75 -8.26 -1.26 5.40
N MET A 76 -8.87 -2.34 4.90
CA MET A 76 -8.13 -3.59 4.61
C MET A 76 -7.06 -3.40 3.55
N ALA A 77 -7.28 -2.50 2.58
CA ALA A 77 -6.27 -2.18 1.57
C ALA A 77 -5.04 -1.51 2.19
N GLY A 78 -5.23 -0.60 3.16
CA GLY A 78 -4.12 -0.01 3.89
C GLY A 78 -3.40 -1.01 4.79
N ALA A 79 -4.14 -1.93 5.43
CA ALA A 79 -3.54 -2.99 6.23
C ALA A 79 -2.68 -3.93 5.37
N ALA A 80 -3.16 -4.29 4.17
CA ALA A 80 -2.37 -5.04 3.19
C ALA A 80 -1.13 -4.25 2.76
N ALA A 81 -1.27 -2.95 2.44
CA ALA A 81 -0.13 -2.11 2.07
C ALA A 81 0.95 -2.03 3.17
N GLN A 82 0.56 -2.00 4.44
CA GLN A 82 1.50 -1.98 5.56
C GLN A 82 2.22 -3.33 5.75
N LEU A 83 1.55 -4.44 5.43
CA LEU A 83 2.17 -5.77 5.42
C LEU A 83 3.14 -5.93 4.23
N ASP A 84 2.74 -5.50 3.04
CA ASP A 84 3.60 -5.51 1.85
C ASP A 84 4.88 -4.69 2.11
N PHE A 85 4.74 -3.50 2.71
CA PHE A 85 5.88 -2.70 3.15
C PHE A 85 6.79 -3.48 4.10
N ALA A 86 6.24 -4.13 5.12
CA ALA A 86 7.04 -4.87 6.11
C ALA A 86 7.82 -6.05 5.51
N ILE A 87 7.26 -6.68 4.47
CA ILE A 87 7.91 -7.76 3.73
C ILE A 87 9.01 -7.19 2.81
N GLU A 88 8.70 -6.15 2.03
CA GLU A 88 9.63 -5.56 1.07
C GLU A 88 10.81 -4.86 1.75
N ASP A 89 10.58 -4.18 2.89
CA ASP A 89 11.61 -3.52 3.69
C ASP A 89 12.37 -4.50 4.61
N GLU A 90 12.10 -5.81 4.51
CA GLU A 90 12.73 -6.89 5.28
C GLU A 90 12.62 -6.75 6.81
N LEU A 91 11.64 -5.97 7.30
CA LEU A 91 11.31 -5.85 8.73
C LEU A 91 10.90 -7.20 9.32
N VAL A 92 10.35 -8.09 8.48
CA VAL A 92 10.07 -9.48 8.82
C VAL A 92 11.19 -10.36 8.25
N GLY A 93 12.30 -10.48 8.98
CA GLY A 93 13.42 -11.37 8.62
C GLY A 93 14.83 -10.79 8.83
N GLY A 94 14.96 -9.46 8.99
CA GLY A 94 16.21 -8.75 9.25
C GLY A 94 16.46 -8.38 10.73
N GLU A 95 17.34 -7.40 10.96
CA GLU A 95 17.58 -6.80 12.29
C GLU A 95 16.40 -5.91 12.71
N TYR A 96 15.78 -6.27 13.82
CA TYR A 96 14.61 -5.60 14.38
C TYR A 96 15.03 -4.39 15.23
N PHE A 97 14.79 -3.16 14.73
CA PHE A 97 15.19 -1.92 15.42
C PHE A 97 14.10 -1.27 16.28
N GLY A 98 12.90 -1.85 16.37
CA GLY A 98 11.83 -1.38 17.26
C GLY A 98 10.96 -0.24 16.72
N ALA A 99 11.36 0.44 15.64
CA ALA A 99 10.49 1.40 14.92
C ALA A 99 9.26 0.71 14.29
N ASP A 100 9.45 -0.53 13.88
CA ASP A 100 8.45 -1.52 13.49
C ASP A 100 7.41 -1.87 14.58
N ARG A 101 7.71 -1.70 15.89
CA ARG A 101 6.72 -1.94 16.98
C ARG A 101 5.48 -1.08 16.84
N VAL A 102 5.64 0.18 16.43
CA VAL A 102 4.51 1.11 16.26
C VAL A 102 3.63 0.66 15.11
N MET A 103 4.25 0.30 13.98
CA MET A 103 3.59 -0.22 12.80
C MET A 103 2.77 -1.49 13.10
N PHE A 104 3.38 -2.51 13.71
CA PHE A 104 2.67 -3.74 14.06
C PHE A 104 1.57 -3.53 15.09
N ARG A 105 1.73 -2.56 16.01
CA ARG A 105 0.66 -2.18 16.95
C ARG A 105 -0.50 -1.53 16.22
N ASN A 106 -0.25 -0.60 15.29
CA ASN A 106 -1.28 0.03 14.47
C ASN A 106 -2.08 -1.01 13.69
N LEU A 107 -1.39 -2.00 13.10
CA LEU A 107 -2.01 -3.10 12.38
C LEU A 107 -2.87 -3.98 13.30
N ARG A 108 -2.34 -4.37 14.47
CA ARG A 108 -3.09 -5.14 15.48
C ARG A 108 -4.35 -4.41 15.92
N ASP A 109 -4.24 -3.12 16.23
CA ASP A 109 -5.36 -2.32 16.72
C ASP A 109 -6.43 -2.12 15.65
N PHE A 110 -6.02 -2.02 14.37
CA PHE A 110 -6.95 -2.04 13.25
C PHE A 110 -7.68 -3.39 13.13
N MET A 111 -6.96 -4.51 13.14
CA MET A 111 -7.55 -5.84 13.04
C MET A 111 -8.52 -6.14 14.20
N ALA A 112 -8.15 -5.77 15.43
CA ALA A 112 -9.01 -5.92 16.60
C ALA A 112 -10.31 -5.11 16.46
N SER A 113 -10.24 -3.90 15.89
CA SER A 113 -11.42 -3.06 15.66
C SER A 113 -12.32 -3.55 14.52
N ALA A 114 -11.77 -4.28 13.54
CA ALA A 114 -12.53 -4.82 12.41
C ALA A 114 -13.25 -6.14 12.74
N ALA A 115 -12.87 -6.80 13.85
CA ALA A 115 -13.46 -8.05 14.31
C ALA A 115 -14.60 -7.87 15.33
N ALA A 116 -14.88 -6.64 15.74
CA ALA A 116 -15.93 -6.25 16.70
C ALA A 116 -17.21 -5.84 15.97
#